data_AF-A0A534RV97-F1
#
_entry.id   AF-A0A534RV97-F1
#
_cell.length_a   1.000
_cell.length_b   1.000
_cell.length_c   1.000
_cell.angle_alpha   90.00
_cell.angle_beta   90.00
_cell.angle_gamma   90.00
#
_symmetry.space_group_name_H-M   'P 1'
#
loop_
_entity.id
_entity.type
_entity.pdbx_description
1 polymer ?
#
loop_
_entity_poly.entity_id
_entity_poly.type
_entity_poly.pdbx_seq_one_letter_code
_entity_poly.pdbx_strand_id
1 'polypeptide(L)' 'MANLQVKKVPEALHRKLRAYARRRGRTLHDDVLEVLTREIDQEEFRARLGRREPVDIGRPVARTLEEVRAERDRELGG' A
#
# COMPACT_ATOMS: atom_id res chain seq x y z
N MET A 1 24.19 2.48 9.67
CA MET A 1 22.76 2.17 9.92
C MET A 1 22.22 3.18 10.91
N ALA A 2 21.03 3.73 10.67
CA ALA A 2 20.34 4.61 11.60
C ALA A 2 19.44 3.77 12.53
N ASN A 3 19.33 4.17 13.80
CA ASN A 3 18.42 3.55 14.76
C ASN A 3 17.30 4.52 15.08
N LEU A 4 16.05 4.08 14.97
CA LEU A 4 14.86 4.87 15.30
C LEU A 4 14.21 4.27 16.55
N GLN A 5 14.21 5.04 17.65
CA GLN A 5 13.52 4.64 18.88
C GLN A 5 12.24 5.45 19.05
N VAL A 6 11.10 4.76 19.02
CA VAL A 6 9.80 5.37 19.35
C VAL A 6 9.56 5.23 20.85
N LYS A 7 9.42 6.36 21.55
CA LYS A 7 9.13 6.40 22.99
C LYS A 7 7.63 6.64 23.23
N LYS A 8 7.16 6.27 24.42
CA LYS A 8 5.76 6.46 24.86
C LYS A 8 4.72 5.79 23.96
N VAL A 9 5.04 4.61 23.42
CA VAL A 9 4.06 3.81 22.69
C VAL A 9 3.01 3.29 23.68
N PRO A 10 1.71 3.55 23.46
CA PRO A 10 0.66 3.00 24.32
C PRO A 10 0.76 1.48 24.40
N GLU A 11 0.68 0.90 25.59
CA GLU A 11 0.88 -0.53 25.78
C GLU A 11 -0.09 -1.37 24.94
N ALA A 12 -1.34 -0.91 24.83
CA ALA A 12 -2.35 -1.53 23.97
C ALA A 12 -1.91 -1.59 22.50
N LEU A 13 -1.28 -0.53 21.98
CA LEU A 13 -0.77 -0.51 20.60
C LEU A 13 0.43 -1.45 20.45
N HIS A 14 1.37 -1.43 21.40
CA HIS A 14 2.51 -2.34 21.38
C HIS A 14 2.09 -3.81 21.39
N ARG A 15 1.10 -4.18 22.21
CA ARG A 15 0.53 -5.54 22.24
C ARG A 15 -0.10 -5.94 20.90
N LYS A 16 -0.86 -5.03 20.28
CA LYS A 16 -1.48 -5.27 18.96
C LYS A 16 -0.42 -5.46 17.87
N LEU A 17 0.60 -4.61 17.81
CA LEU A 17 1.67 -4.72 16.82
C LEU A 17 2.47 -6.02 17.00
N ARG A 18 2.77 -6.41 18.25
CA ARG A 18 3.45 -7.67 18.52
C ARG A 18 2.62 -8.89 18.11
N ALA A 19 1.31 -8.87 18.37
CA ALA A 19 0.41 -9.93 17.94
C ALA A 19 0.31 -10.01 16.41
N TYR A 20 0.27 -8.87 15.74
CA TYR A 20 0.29 -8.76 14.28
C TYR A 20 1.55 -9.39 13.68
N ALA A 21 2.74 -9.03 14.19
CA ALA A 21 4.00 -9.60 13.74
C ALA A 21 4.12 -11.11 13.98
N ARG A 22 3.67 -11.56 15.16
CA ARG A 22 3.66 -13.00 15.47
C ARG A 22 2.78 -13.81 14.51
N ARG A 23 1.63 -13.27 14.09
CA ARG A 23 0.75 -13.94 13.11
C ARG A 23 1.42 -14.11 11.74
N ARG A 24 2.34 -13.21 11.38
CA ARG A 24 3.06 -13.22 10.10
C ARG A 24 4.41 -13.95 10.18
N GLY A 25 4.79 -14.44 11.35
CA GLY A 25 6.11 -15.04 11.58
C GLY A 25 7.28 -14.06 11.43
N ARG A 26 7.03 -12.75 11.60
CA ARG A 26 8.02 -11.67 11.44
C ARG A 26 8.34 -11.02 12.78
N THR A 27 9.44 -10.27 12.83
CA THR A 27 9.74 -9.45 14.01
C THR A 27 8.88 -8.19 14.01
N LEU A 28 8.66 -7.61 15.20
CA LEU A 28 7.96 -6.33 15.33
C LEU A 28 8.66 -5.21 14.54
N HIS A 29 10.00 -5.23 14.52
CA HIS A 29 10.80 -4.27 13.79
C HIS A 29 10.52 -4.33 12.28
N ASP A 30 10.56 -5.52 11.69
CA ASP A 30 10.39 -5.69 10.25
C ASP A 30 8.99 -5.27 9.79
N ASP A 31 7.97 -5.64 10.57
CA ASP A 31 6.59 -5.25 10.26
C ASP A 31 6.37 -3.74 10.42
N VAL A 32 6.96 -3.10 11.43
CA VAL A 32 6.85 -1.65 11.60
C VAL A 32 7.53 -0.92 10.44
N LEU A 33 8.71 -1.38 10.01
CA LEU A 33 9.39 -0.80 8.86
C LEU A 33 8.61 -1.01 7.56
N GLU A 34 8.10 -2.22 7.31
CA GLU A 34 7.26 -2.51 6.14
C GLU A 34 6.05 -1.58 6.06
N VAL A 35 5.35 -1.39 7.19
CA VAL A 35 4.18 -0.52 7.24
C VAL A 35 4.58 0.94 6.98
N LEU A 36 5.64 1.44 7.63
CA LEU A 36 6.09 2.82 7.43
C LEU A 36 6.52 3.08 5.99
N THR A 37 7.31 2.19 5.39
CA THR A 37 7.72 2.29 3.99
C THR A 37 6.50 2.32 3.07
N ARG A 38 5.54 1.41 3.28
CA ARG A 38 4.33 1.37 2.46
C ARG A 38 3.51 2.65 2.54
N GLU A 39 3.35 3.23 3.73
CA GLU A 39 2.58 4.47 3.90
C GLU A 39 3.30 5.65 3.22
N ILE A 40 4.63 5.75 3.36
CA ILE A 40 5.44 6.79 2.69
C ILE A 40 5.32 6.63 1.17
N ASP A 41 5.53 5.43 0.64
CA ASP A 41 5.46 5.16 -0.80
C ASP A 41 4.08 5.50 -1.38
N GLN A 42 3.00 5.20 -0.64
CA GLN A 42 1.64 5.55 -1.06
C GLN A 42 1.41 7.06 -1.07
N GLU A 43 1.90 7.77 -0.06
CA GLU A 43 1.81 9.23 0.02
C GLU A 43 2.60 9.89 -1.12
N GLU A 44 3.84 9.47 -1.33
CA GLU A 44 4.69 9.95 -2.43
C GLU A 44 4.06 9.66 -3.79
N PHE A 45 3.50 8.47 -3.98
CA PHE A 45 2.79 8.11 -5.19
C PHE A 45 1.60 9.04 -5.43
N ARG A 46 0.77 9.28 -4.41
CA ARG A 46 -0.39 10.19 -4.50
C ARG A 46 0.04 11.62 -4.79
N ALA A 47 1.08 12.11 -4.12
CA ALA A 47 1.63 13.44 -4.36
C ALA A 47 2.15 13.58 -5.80
N ARG A 48 2.85 12.56 -6.30
CA ARG A 48 3.33 12.53 -7.69
C ARG A 48 2.19 12.47 -8.70
N LEU A 49 1.14 11.69 -8.39
CA LEU A 49 -0.04 11.56 -9.24
C LEU A 49 -0.81 12.88 -9.35
N GLY A 50 -1.01 13.57 -8.22
CA GLY A 50 -1.73 14.85 -8.18
C GLY A 50 -1.05 16.01 -8.91
N ARG A 51 0.24 15.89 -9.24
CA ARG A 51 0.98 16.88 -10.06
C ARG A 51 0.79 16.68 -11.57
N ARG A 52 0.21 15.56 -11.99
CA ARG A 52 0.00 15.26 -13.41
C ARG A 52 -1.34 15.83 -13.85
N GLU A 53 -1.37 16.33 -15.08
CA GLU A 53 -2.63 16.76 -15.69
C GLU A 53 -3.57 15.55 -15.84
N PRO A 54 -4.84 15.66 -15.42
CA PRO A 54 -5.82 14.61 -15.64
C PRO A 54 -5.95 14.31 -17.13
N VAL A 55 -5.84 13.03 -17.50
CA VAL A 55 -6.10 12.62 -18.89
C VAL A 55 -7.60 12.60 -19.11
N ASP A 56 -8.08 13.41 -20.04
CA ASP A 56 -9.45 13.28 -20.54
C ASP A 56 -9.54 12.07 -21.46
N ILE A 57 -10.31 11.07 -21.03
CA ILE A 57 -10.47 9.80 -21.74
C ILE A 57 -11.73 9.83 -22.64
N GLY A 58 -12.52 10.91 -22.60
CA GLY A 58 -13.74 11.08 -23.41
C GLY A 58 -14.89 10.11 -23.10
N ARG A 59 -14.68 9.18 -22.14
CA ARG A 59 -15.64 8.17 -21.71
C ARG A 59 -15.44 7.82 -20.23
N PRO A 60 -16.47 7.27 -19.54
CA PRO A 60 -16.32 6.84 -18.17
C PRO A 60 -15.22 5.79 -18.00
N VAL A 61 -14.30 6.05 -17.07
CA VAL A 61 -13.15 5.18 -16.76
C VAL A 61 -13.57 3.73 -16.47
N ALA A 62 -14.72 3.54 -15.81
CA ALA A 62 -15.24 2.22 -15.47
C ALA A 62 -15.38 1.30 -16.70
N ARG A 63 -15.93 1.82 -17.81
CA ARG A 63 -16.09 1.03 -19.04
C ARG A 63 -14.75 0.68 -19.67
N THR A 64 -13.77 1.59 -19.62
CA THR A 64 -12.41 1.32 -20.12
C THR A 64 -11.74 0.21 -19.30
N LEU A 65 -11.90 0.23 -17.97
CA LEU A 65 -11.34 -0.81 -17.10
C LEU A 65 -11.99 -2.18 -17.32
N GLU A 66 -13.30 -2.23 -17.53
CA GLU A 66 -14.02 -3.47 -17.81
C GLU A 66 -13.55 -4.11 -19.13
N GLU A 67 -13.41 -3.33 -20.20
CA GLU A 67 -12.92 -3.80 -21.50
C GLU A 67 -11.51 -4.38 -21.40
N VAL A 68 -10.58 -3.64 -20.77
CA VAL A 68 -9.18 -4.09 -20.60
C VAL A 68 -9.10 -5.37 -19.75
N ARG A 69 -9.93 -5.49 -18.70
CA ARG A 69 -9.99 -6.70 -17.88
C ARG A 69 -10.52 -7.89 -18.69
N ALA A 70 -11.62 -7.69 -19.43
CA ALA A 70 -12.21 -8.74 -20.26
C ALA A 70 -11.31 -9.17 -21.44
N GLU A 71 -10.49 -8.26 -21.97
CA GLU A 71 -9.44 -8.58 -22.94
C GLU A 71 -8.34 -9.42 -22.31
N ARG A 72 -7.79 -8.99 -21.17
CA ARG A 72 -6.77 -9.74 -20.44
C ARG A 72 -7.25 -11.14 -20.02
N ASP A 73 -8.50 -11.28 -19.58
CA ASP A 73 -9.04 -12.58 -19.17
C ASP A 73 -9.20 -13.53 -20.38
N ARG A 74 -9.41 -13.00 -21.60
CA ARG A 74 -9.39 -13.79 -22.84
C ARG A 74 -7.97 -14.21 -23.22
N GLU A 75 -6.97 -13.34 -23.05
CA GLU A 75 -5.56 -13.64 -23.34
C GLU A 75 -4.96 -14.65 -22.37
N LEU A 76 -5.36 -14.62 -21.10
CA LEU A 76 -4.87 -15.55 -20.07
C LEU A 76 -5.55 -16.93 -20.13
N GLY A 77 -6.49 -17.13 -21.05
CA GLY A 77 -7.24 -18.37 -21.20
C GLY A 77 -8.20 -18.58 -20.03
N GLY A 78 -9.48 -18.25 -20.23
CA GLY A 78 -10.55 -18.61 -19.31
C GLY A 78 -10.61 -20.11 -19.02
#